data_AF-A0A6J7MAL1-F1
#
_entry.id   AF-A0A6J7MAL1-F1
#
_cell.length_a   1.000
_cell.length_b   1.000
_cell.length_c   1.000
_cell.angle_alpha   90.00
_cell.angle_beta   90.00
_cell.angle_gamma   90.00
#
_symmetry.space_group_name_H-M   'P 1'
#
loop_
_entity.id
_entity.type
_entity.pdbx_description
1 polymer ?
#
loop_
_entity_poly.entity_id
_entity_poly.type
_entity_poly.pdbx_seq_one_letter_code
_entity_poly.pdbx_strand_id
1 'polypeptide(L)'
;MGEGTAVSNSGQAALDWLSAGGTGNTSAAEKYAHGLLKRAGITAAQEPAQDVVQEVAIKLWMYLTKPPPKELDTPVAYARTVLRNHISKIKQGQTSELPEDLEQITPPREKGKNFELLVRSELESLGREDPWLTSAALSYYTLLMHPECAENLSELPSPAAGSTEAQARCWTALWISGQRDLFPPHGTSSDPALRKKRSNYINKVIQRVEAARVAVARSQQAGTPPTQKGAAHA
;
A
#
# COMPACT_ATOMS: atom_id res chain seq x y z
N MET A 1 -11.16 -18.78 -10.83
CA MET A 1 -12.15 -17.69 -10.89
C MET A 1 -11.93 -16.87 -9.64
N GLY A 2 -11.32 -15.70 -9.77
CA GLY A 2 -11.08 -14.82 -8.61
C GLY A 2 -12.38 -14.09 -8.30
N GLU A 3 -13.01 -14.42 -7.18
CA GLU A 3 -14.05 -13.56 -6.61
C GLU A 3 -13.37 -12.23 -6.26
N GLY A 4 -13.72 -11.20 -7.02
CA GLY A 4 -13.11 -9.88 -6.90
C GLY A 4 -13.27 -9.33 -5.49
N THR A 5 -12.29 -8.53 -5.09
CA THR A 5 -12.25 -7.67 -3.90
C THR A 5 -13.31 -6.55 -3.98
N ALA A 6 -14.57 -6.93 -4.23
CA ALA A 6 -15.68 -6.01 -4.39
C ALA A 6 -16.18 -5.57 -3.01
N VAL A 7 -16.25 -4.25 -2.82
CA VAL A 7 -16.92 -3.66 -1.67
C VAL A 7 -18.43 -3.89 -1.84
N SER A 8 -19.14 -4.21 -0.75
CA SER A 8 -20.60 -4.27 -0.75
C SER A 8 -21.22 -2.92 -1.13
N ASN A 9 -22.46 -2.91 -1.62
CA ASN A 9 -23.17 -1.66 -1.92
C ASN A 9 -23.29 -0.75 -0.69
N SER A 10 -23.50 -1.36 0.49
CA SER A 10 -23.55 -0.66 1.77
C SER A 10 -22.18 -0.11 2.18
N GLY A 11 -21.09 -0.84 1.92
CA GLY A 11 -19.73 -0.37 2.11
C GLY A 11 -19.37 0.82 1.20
N GLN A 12 -19.78 0.77 -0.07
CA GLN A 12 -19.55 1.85 -1.02
C GLN A 12 -20.27 3.13 -0.58
N ALA A 13 -21.51 3.04 -0.09
CA ALA A 13 -22.25 4.20 0.43
C ALA A 13 -21.55 4.89 1.61
N ALA A 14 -20.82 4.13 2.45
CA ALA A 14 -20.03 4.70 3.54
C ALA A 14 -18.80 5.48 3.02
N LEU A 15 -18.13 4.94 1.99
CA LEU A 15 -16.98 5.56 1.34
C LEU A 15 -17.38 6.80 0.53
N ASP A 16 -18.51 6.75 -0.15
CA ASP A 16 -19.06 7.89 -0.90
C ASP A 16 -19.37 9.05 0.04
N TRP A 17 -19.92 8.79 1.22
CA TRP A 17 -20.16 9.84 2.22
C TRP A 17 -18.87 10.51 2.70
N LEU A 18 -17.79 9.74 2.90
CA LEU A 18 -16.47 10.28 3.27
C LEU A 18 -15.83 11.06 2.11
N SER A 19 -16.09 10.65 0.87
CA SER A 19 -15.45 11.18 -0.34
C SER A 19 -16.29 12.24 -1.08
N ALA A 20 -17.47 12.61 -0.57
CA ALA A 20 -18.40 13.55 -1.21
C ALA A 20 -17.90 15.02 -1.29
N GLY A 21 -16.61 15.28 -1.04
CA GLY A 21 -15.95 16.58 -1.20
C GLY A 21 -15.31 16.72 -2.57
N GLY A 22 -15.72 17.74 -3.32
CA GLY A 22 -15.11 18.11 -4.60
C GLY A 22 -14.37 19.44 -4.50
N THR A 23 -13.55 19.74 -5.50
CA THR A 23 -12.75 20.97 -5.61
C THR A 23 -13.60 22.22 -5.34
N GLY A 24 -13.45 22.79 -4.14
CA GLY A 24 -14.07 24.05 -3.72
C GLY A 24 -15.22 23.95 -2.70
N ASN A 25 -15.74 22.76 -2.37
CA ASN A 25 -16.83 22.60 -1.39
C ASN A 25 -16.45 21.65 -0.24
N THR A 26 -16.52 22.16 0.99
CA THR A 26 -16.31 21.35 2.20
C THR A 26 -17.38 20.26 2.32
N SER A 27 -16.94 19.00 2.37
CA SER A 27 -17.84 17.85 2.39
C SER A 27 -18.64 17.75 3.69
N ALA A 28 -19.73 16.98 3.70
CA ALA A 28 -20.48 16.71 4.92
C ALA A 28 -19.62 15.98 5.98
N ALA A 29 -18.70 15.11 5.54
CA ALA A 29 -17.75 14.42 6.39
C ALA A 29 -16.69 15.37 6.96
N GLU A 30 -16.17 16.30 6.16
CA GLU A 30 -15.21 17.31 6.61
C GLU A 30 -15.82 18.28 7.61
N LYS A 31 -17.05 18.77 7.37
CA LYS A 31 -17.77 19.61 8.35
C LYS A 31 -17.96 18.87 9.68
N TYR A 32 -18.25 17.58 9.61
CA TYR A 32 -18.40 16.73 10.78
C TYR A 32 -17.07 16.53 11.52
N ALA A 33 -15.99 16.18 10.80
CA ALA A 33 -14.64 16.03 11.33
C ALA A 33 -14.15 17.34 11.97
N HIS A 34 -14.33 18.47 11.30
CA HIS A 34 -13.96 19.79 11.81
C HIS A 34 -14.65 20.10 13.14
N GLY A 35 -15.96 19.81 13.25
CA GLY A 35 -16.70 19.97 14.50
C GLY A 35 -16.16 19.09 15.63
N LEU A 36 -15.74 17.86 15.33
CA LEU A 36 -15.15 16.94 16.30
C LEU A 36 -13.74 17.37 16.73
N LEU A 37 -12.87 17.73 15.78
CA LEU A 37 -11.51 18.22 16.04
C LEU A 37 -11.54 19.48 16.92
N LYS A 38 -12.42 20.44 16.59
CA LYS A 38 -12.63 21.65 17.40
C LYS A 38 -13.05 21.33 18.83
N ARG A 39 -13.95 20.35 19.03
CA ARG A 39 -14.37 19.89 20.38
C ARG A 39 -13.26 19.14 21.12
N ALA A 40 -12.37 18.49 20.39
CA ALA A 40 -11.20 17.82 20.94
C ALA A 40 -10.06 18.78 21.31
N GLY A 41 -10.18 20.07 20.95
CA GLY A 41 -9.11 21.07 21.14
C GLY A 41 -7.99 20.97 20.11
N ILE A 42 -8.22 20.25 19.00
CA ILE A 42 -7.25 20.05 17.92
C ILE A 42 -7.50 21.13 16.87
N THR A 43 -6.45 21.88 16.55
CA THR A 43 -6.52 22.97 15.58
C THR A 43 -6.34 22.46 14.15
N ALA A 44 -6.87 23.19 13.17
CA ALA A 44 -6.70 22.85 11.75
C ALA A 44 -5.22 22.89 11.29
N ALA A 45 -4.34 23.56 12.02
CA ALA A 45 -2.90 23.58 11.75
C ALA A 45 -2.20 22.30 12.25
N GLN A 46 -2.77 21.63 13.25
CA GLN A 46 -2.26 20.34 13.74
C GLN A 46 -2.77 19.19 12.87
N GLU A 47 -4.08 19.19 12.60
CA GLU A 47 -4.75 18.12 11.85
C GLU A 47 -5.82 18.71 10.94
N PRO A 48 -5.55 18.85 9.63
CA PRO A 48 -6.55 19.27 8.67
C PRO A 48 -7.70 18.26 8.60
N ALA A 49 -8.95 18.74 8.67
CA ALA A 49 -10.13 17.85 8.66
C ALA A 49 -10.22 16.99 7.39
N GLN A 50 -9.69 17.49 6.27
CA GLN A 50 -9.62 16.76 5.00
C GLN A 50 -8.70 15.53 5.12
N ASP A 51 -7.51 15.70 5.69
CA ASP A 51 -6.51 14.63 5.84
C ASP A 51 -7.05 13.52 6.76
N VAL A 52 -7.69 13.92 7.87
CA VAL A 52 -8.35 13.00 8.82
C VAL A 52 -9.46 12.19 8.15
N VAL A 53 -10.28 12.83 7.30
CA VAL A 53 -11.35 12.14 6.57
C VAL A 53 -10.77 11.18 5.52
N GLN A 54 -9.72 11.59 4.81
CA GLN A 54 -9.06 10.75 3.80
C GLN A 54 -8.38 9.54 4.42
N GLU A 55 -7.70 9.69 5.56
CA GLU A 55 -7.10 8.59 6.30
C GLU A 55 -8.16 7.58 6.76
N VAL A 56 -9.28 8.07 7.29
CA VAL A 56 -10.42 7.22 7.67
C VAL A 56 -11.03 6.50 6.47
N ALA A 57 -11.15 7.16 5.32
CA ALA A 57 -11.66 6.55 4.10
C ALA A 57 -10.77 5.39 3.62
N ILE A 58 -9.44 5.59 3.61
CA ILE A 58 -8.47 4.54 3.25
C ILE A 58 -8.60 3.34 4.19
N LYS A 59 -8.60 3.59 5.51
CA LYS A 59 -8.72 2.52 6.52
C LYS A 59 -10.05 1.77 6.41
N LEU A 60 -11.14 2.49 6.18
CA LEU A 60 -12.46 1.89 6.00
C LEU A 60 -12.51 1.04 4.72
N TRP A 61 -11.95 1.52 3.61
CA TRP A 61 -11.86 0.77 2.36
C TRP A 61 -11.07 -0.53 2.52
N MET A 62 -9.91 -0.48 3.18
CA MET A 62 -9.12 -1.69 3.48
C MET A 62 -9.88 -2.69 4.36
N TYR A 63 -10.74 -2.20 5.26
CA TYR A 63 -11.55 -3.06 6.11
C TYR A 63 -12.70 -3.71 5.34
N LEU A 64 -13.39 -2.96 4.48
CA LEU A 64 -14.57 -3.42 3.74
C LEU A 64 -14.24 -4.35 2.56
N THR A 65 -13.02 -4.27 2.03
CA THR A 65 -12.53 -5.14 0.94
C THR A 65 -11.98 -6.48 1.44
N LYS A 66 -11.86 -6.69 2.76
CA LYS A 66 -11.45 -7.99 3.32
C LYS A 66 -12.56 -9.02 3.10
N PRO A 67 -12.27 -10.21 2.54
CA PRO A 67 -13.25 -11.27 2.42
C PRO A 67 -13.58 -11.88 3.80
N PRO A 68 -14.85 -12.20 4.10
CA PRO A 68 -16.04 -11.93 3.28
C PRO A 68 -16.45 -10.44 3.33
N PRO A 69 -16.97 -9.88 2.22
CA PRO A 69 -17.46 -8.50 2.18
C PRO A 69 -18.45 -8.24 3.32
N LYS A 70 -18.28 -7.12 4.03
CA LYS A 70 -19.14 -6.77 5.16
C LYS A 70 -20.31 -5.92 4.69
N GLU A 71 -21.52 -6.37 5.02
CA GLU A 71 -22.71 -5.54 4.90
C GLU A 71 -22.84 -4.61 6.11
N LEU A 72 -23.22 -3.37 5.86
CA LEU A 72 -23.44 -2.35 6.88
C LEU A 72 -24.92 -1.97 6.91
N ASP A 73 -25.58 -2.16 8.05
CA ASP A 73 -26.98 -1.78 8.22
C ASP A 73 -27.21 -0.27 8.08
N THR A 74 -26.24 0.54 8.53
CA THR A 74 -26.31 2.00 8.50
C THR A 74 -24.96 2.63 8.06
N PRO A 75 -24.66 2.63 6.75
CA PRO A 75 -23.35 3.02 6.21
C PRO A 75 -22.80 4.36 6.72
N VAL A 76 -23.63 5.41 6.69
CA VAL A 76 -23.24 6.77 7.11
C VAL A 76 -23.04 6.85 8.63
N ALA A 77 -23.87 6.17 9.42
CA ALA A 77 -23.71 6.15 10.86
C ALA A 77 -22.44 5.39 11.28
N TYR A 78 -22.12 4.32 10.55
CA TYR A 78 -20.88 3.58 10.70
C TYR A 78 -19.67 4.47 10.38
N ALA A 79 -19.64 5.14 9.23
CA ALA A 79 -18.57 6.06 8.85
C ALA A 79 -18.35 7.17 9.89
N ARG A 80 -19.43 7.78 10.41
CA ARG A 80 -19.35 8.77 11.51
C ARG A 80 -18.74 8.20 12.78
N THR A 81 -19.02 6.95 13.09
CA THR A 81 -18.49 6.27 14.28
C THR A 81 -17.00 6.01 14.13
N VAL A 82 -16.56 5.51 12.98
CA VAL A 82 -15.14 5.30 12.68
C VAL A 82 -14.37 6.63 12.75
N LEU A 83 -14.91 7.69 12.14
CA LEU A 83 -14.31 9.02 12.14
C LEU A 83 -14.20 9.60 13.57
N ARG A 84 -15.24 9.44 14.40
CA ARG A 84 -15.21 9.86 15.80
C ARG A 84 -14.15 9.10 16.60
N ASN A 85 -14.08 7.78 16.44
CA ASN A 85 -13.12 6.94 17.16
C ASN A 85 -11.68 7.30 16.77
N HIS A 86 -11.44 7.56 15.48
CA HIS A 86 -10.14 7.98 14.99
C HIS A 86 -9.71 9.34 15.61
N ILE A 87 -10.59 10.34 15.62
CA ILE A 87 -10.31 11.65 16.25
C ILE A 87 -10.09 11.51 17.76
N SER A 88 -10.82 10.61 18.45
CA SER A 88 -10.56 10.31 19.86
C SER A 88 -9.16 9.73 20.09
N LYS A 89 -8.65 8.89 19.17
CA LYS A 89 -7.28 8.35 19.24
C LYS A 89 -6.22 9.43 19.01
N ILE A 90 -6.43 10.33 18.04
CA ILE A 90 -5.56 11.50 17.83
C ILE A 90 -5.45 12.31 19.13
N LYS A 91 -6.59 12.59 19.78
CA LYS A 91 -6.62 13.32 21.06
C LYS A 91 -5.82 12.63 22.17
N GLN A 92 -5.79 11.30 22.16
CA GLN A 92 -5.04 10.48 23.12
C GLN A 92 -3.55 10.34 22.77
N GLY A 93 -3.08 10.94 21.67
CA GLY A 93 -1.71 10.80 21.18
C GLY A 93 -1.38 9.38 20.67
N GLN A 94 -2.41 8.60 20.33
CA GLN A 94 -2.24 7.24 19.83
C GLN A 94 -2.21 7.25 18.30
N THR A 95 -1.18 6.64 17.71
CA THR A 95 -1.16 6.35 16.27
C THR A 95 -2.33 5.41 15.98
N SER A 96 -3.25 5.83 15.10
CA SER A 96 -4.52 5.13 14.92
C SER A 96 -4.33 3.79 14.20
N GLU A 97 -4.39 2.71 14.96
CA GLU A 97 -4.97 1.45 14.49
C GLU A 97 -6.49 1.51 14.73
N LEU A 98 -7.31 0.71 14.04
CA LEU A 98 -8.78 0.71 14.23
C LEU A 98 -9.17 0.18 15.65
N PRO A 99 -10.43 0.23 16.11
CA PRO A 99 -10.81 -0.26 17.44
C PRO A 99 -10.50 -1.75 17.64
N GLU A 100 -9.92 -2.10 18.79
CA GLU A 100 -9.50 -3.45 19.22
C GLU A 100 -10.67 -4.41 19.51
N ASP A 101 -11.92 -3.92 19.53
CA ASP A 101 -13.14 -4.74 19.76
C ASP A 101 -13.43 -5.77 18.64
N LEU A 102 -12.52 -5.96 17.68
CA LEU A 102 -12.63 -6.93 16.58
C LEU A 102 -11.57 -8.04 16.64
N GLU A 103 -10.74 -8.13 17.68
CA GLU A 103 -9.64 -9.11 17.78
C GLU A 103 -9.96 -10.42 18.54
N GLN A 104 -11.22 -10.73 18.87
CA GLN A 104 -11.60 -12.08 19.32
C GLN A 104 -11.77 -13.10 18.18
N ILE A 105 -11.02 -12.93 17.09
CA ILE A 105 -10.77 -14.01 16.15
C ILE A 105 -9.26 -14.04 15.99
N THR A 106 -8.63 -15.03 16.62
CA THR A 106 -7.25 -15.43 16.31
C THR A 106 -7.10 -15.39 14.80
N PRO A 107 -6.29 -14.48 14.22
CA PRO A 107 -6.26 -14.36 12.77
C PRO A 107 -5.80 -15.71 12.22
N PRO A 108 -6.51 -16.28 11.22
CA PRO A 108 -5.95 -17.42 10.51
C PRO A 108 -4.61 -16.94 9.96
N ARG A 109 -3.53 -17.70 10.19
CA ARG A 109 -2.20 -17.45 9.64
C ARG A 109 -2.29 -17.46 8.09
N GLU A 110 -2.72 -16.34 7.49
CA GLU A 110 -2.64 -16.10 6.05
C GLU A 110 -1.16 -15.86 5.72
N LYS A 111 -0.42 -16.94 5.48
CA LYS A 111 1.02 -16.95 5.17
C LYS A 111 1.41 -16.23 3.86
N GLY A 112 0.50 -15.53 3.19
CA GLY A 112 0.74 -14.86 1.90
C GLY A 112 0.73 -13.33 1.96
N LYS A 113 -0.36 -12.71 2.47
CA LYS A 113 -0.56 -11.25 2.43
C LYS A 113 0.39 -10.47 3.35
N ASN A 114 0.87 -11.09 4.43
CA ASN A 114 1.90 -10.48 5.27
C ASN A 114 3.28 -10.47 4.59
N PHE A 115 3.58 -11.42 3.70
CA PHE A 115 4.90 -11.48 3.08
C PHE A 115 5.14 -10.28 2.16
N GLU A 116 4.16 -9.89 1.36
CA GLU A 116 4.26 -8.71 0.49
C GLU A 116 4.48 -7.42 1.28
N LEU A 117 3.67 -7.19 2.33
CA LEU A 117 3.82 -6.00 3.20
C LEU A 117 5.18 -5.98 3.92
N LEU A 118 5.67 -7.14 4.38
CA LEU A 118 6.97 -7.24 5.01
C LEU A 118 8.10 -6.94 4.02
N VAL A 119 8.02 -7.44 2.77
CA VAL A 119 9.02 -7.13 1.73
C VAL A 119 8.98 -5.65 1.37
N ARG A 120 7.79 -5.05 1.32
CA ARG A 120 7.64 -3.60 1.08
C ARG A 120 8.27 -2.78 2.20
N SER A 121 7.98 -3.12 3.46
CA SER A 121 8.55 -2.47 4.63
C SER A 121 10.08 -2.60 4.69
N GLU A 122 10.61 -3.78 4.36
CA GLU A 122 12.04 -4.01 4.23
C GLU A 122 12.66 -3.12 3.14
N LEU A 123 12.06 -3.04 1.95
CA LEU A 123 12.51 -2.15 0.89
C LEU A 123 12.51 -0.66 1.29
N GLU A 124 11.45 -0.22 1.99
CA GLU A 124 11.33 1.15 2.50
C GLU A 124 12.43 1.48 3.52
N SER A 125 12.78 0.53 4.39
CA SER A 125 13.87 0.70 5.36
C SER A 125 15.24 0.97 4.71
N LEU A 126 15.46 0.45 3.51
CA LEU A 126 16.68 0.63 2.72
C LEU A 126 16.72 1.98 1.97
N GLY A 127 15.64 2.79 2.04
CA GLY A 127 15.45 4.01 1.26
C GLY A 127 16.36 5.19 1.61
N ARG A 128 17.00 5.18 2.78
CA ARG A 128 17.87 6.28 3.21
C ARG A 128 19.18 6.37 2.43
N GLU A 129 19.68 5.24 1.93
CA GLU A 129 20.97 5.17 1.25
C GLU A 129 20.86 5.48 -0.25
N ASP A 130 19.84 4.94 -0.91
CA ASP A 130 19.63 5.10 -2.36
C ASP A 130 18.14 5.36 -2.69
N PRO A 131 17.65 6.61 -2.56
CA PRO A 131 16.23 6.92 -2.72
C PRO A 131 15.65 6.50 -4.09
N TRP A 132 16.43 6.70 -5.17
CA TRP A 132 16.02 6.31 -6.51
C TRP A 132 15.89 4.78 -6.65
N LEU A 133 16.80 4.01 -6.04
CA LEU A 133 16.84 2.56 -6.15
C LEU A 133 15.70 1.94 -5.32
N THR A 134 15.40 2.50 -4.15
CA THR A 134 14.25 2.07 -3.35
C THR A 134 12.94 2.40 -4.04
N SER A 135 12.78 3.59 -4.62
CA SER A 135 11.60 3.93 -5.43
C SER A 135 11.43 2.95 -6.60
N ALA A 136 12.49 2.68 -7.36
CA ALA A 136 12.46 1.72 -8.46
C ALA A 136 12.16 0.29 -7.98
N ALA A 137 12.74 -0.14 -6.86
CA ALA A 137 12.49 -1.46 -6.27
C ALA A 137 11.03 -1.63 -5.83
N LEU A 138 10.45 -0.63 -5.16
CA LEU A 138 9.05 -0.64 -4.75
C LEU A 138 8.13 -0.67 -5.96
N SER A 139 8.37 0.17 -6.99
CA SER A 139 7.58 0.15 -8.22
C SER A 139 7.69 -1.19 -8.95
N TYR A 140 8.89 -1.76 -9.07
CA TYR A 140 9.08 -3.07 -9.68
C TYR A 140 8.34 -4.17 -8.90
N TYR A 141 8.44 -4.15 -7.57
CA TYR A 141 7.78 -5.13 -6.72
C TYR A 141 6.26 -5.02 -6.80
N THR A 142 5.71 -3.81 -6.82
CA THR A 142 4.27 -3.59 -7.06
C THR A 142 3.84 -4.14 -8.42
N LEU A 143 4.60 -3.90 -9.50
CA LEU A 143 4.28 -4.41 -10.84
C LEU A 143 4.45 -5.94 -10.97
N LEU A 144 5.26 -6.54 -10.10
CA LEU A 144 5.42 -7.99 -10.03
C LEU A 144 4.20 -8.65 -9.34
N MET A 145 3.67 -8.00 -8.29
CA MET A 145 2.55 -8.51 -7.50
C MET A 145 1.18 -8.15 -8.09
N HIS A 146 1.08 -6.98 -8.75
CA HIS A 146 -0.14 -6.40 -9.32
C HIS A 146 0.12 -5.95 -10.78
N PRO A 147 0.25 -6.90 -11.74
CA PRO A 147 0.57 -6.57 -13.14
C PRO A 147 -0.43 -5.62 -13.82
N GLU A 148 -1.69 -5.63 -13.39
CA GLU A 148 -2.76 -4.75 -13.87
C GLU A 148 -2.47 -3.26 -13.67
N CYS A 149 -1.60 -2.91 -12.71
CA CYS A 149 -1.14 -1.54 -12.53
C CYS A 149 -0.35 -1.00 -13.73
N ALA A 150 0.20 -1.88 -14.58
CA ALA A 150 0.92 -1.48 -15.78
C ALA A 150 -0.02 -1.02 -16.92
N GLU A 151 -1.26 -1.52 -16.97
CA GLU A 151 -2.19 -1.31 -18.09
C GLU A 151 -2.68 0.14 -18.20
N ASN A 152 -2.63 0.90 -17.10
CA ASN A 152 -3.10 2.28 -17.02
C ASN A 152 -2.02 3.33 -17.32
N LEU A 153 -0.83 2.92 -17.75
CA LEU A 153 0.31 3.83 -17.96
C LEU A 153 0.58 4.00 -19.47
N SER A 154 -0.09 4.98 -20.08
CA SER A 154 -0.05 5.25 -21.52
C SER A 154 1.30 5.81 -22.03
N GLU A 155 2.15 6.34 -21.15
CA GLU A 155 3.42 7.00 -21.50
C GLU A 155 4.66 6.14 -21.20
N LEU A 156 4.52 4.83 -21.10
CA LEU A 156 5.65 3.98 -20.74
C LEU A 156 6.63 3.75 -21.90
N PRO A 157 7.95 3.73 -21.62
CA PRO A 157 8.93 3.34 -22.61
C PRO A 157 8.70 1.88 -22.99
N SER A 158 8.56 1.62 -24.30
CA SER A 158 8.42 0.25 -24.79
C SER A 158 9.73 -0.52 -24.59
N PRO A 159 9.71 -1.74 -24.03
CA PRO A 159 10.90 -2.58 -23.90
C PRO A 159 11.49 -2.89 -25.28
N ALA A 160 12.82 -3.00 -25.36
CA ALA A 160 13.48 -3.42 -26.58
C ALA A 160 13.01 -4.83 -26.98
N ALA A 161 12.92 -5.09 -28.29
CA ALA A 161 12.59 -6.42 -28.81
C ALA A 161 13.47 -7.50 -28.17
N GLY A 162 12.85 -8.58 -27.70
CA GLY A 162 13.53 -9.69 -27.02
C GLY A 162 13.76 -9.50 -25.51
N SER A 163 13.30 -8.39 -24.91
CA SER A 163 13.32 -8.23 -23.46
C SER A 163 12.42 -9.27 -22.79
N THR A 164 12.90 -9.88 -21.70
CA THR A 164 12.07 -10.72 -20.85
C THR A 164 11.00 -9.90 -20.14
N GLU A 165 9.92 -10.54 -19.70
CA GLU A 165 8.83 -9.88 -18.99
C GLU A 165 9.29 -9.18 -17.69
N ALA A 166 10.23 -9.79 -16.96
CA ALA A 166 10.85 -9.19 -15.79
C ALA A 166 11.66 -7.91 -16.13
N GLN A 167 12.37 -7.93 -17.26
CA GLN A 167 13.08 -6.74 -17.75
C GLN A 167 12.10 -5.65 -18.19
N ALA A 168 11.00 -6.01 -18.85
CA ALA A 168 9.96 -5.06 -19.23
C ALA A 168 9.36 -4.34 -18.00
N ARG A 169 9.03 -5.09 -16.94
CA ARG A 169 8.57 -4.51 -15.66
C ARG A 169 9.62 -3.58 -15.03
N CYS A 170 10.89 -3.95 -15.06
CA CYS A 170 11.97 -3.11 -14.55
C CYS A 170 12.13 -1.80 -15.33
N TRP A 171 11.85 -1.79 -16.64
CA TRP A 171 11.90 -0.55 -17.42
C TRP A 171 10.85 0.44 -16.94
N THR A 172 9.61 -0.02 -16.77
CA THR A 172 8.52 0.76 -16.19
C THR A 172 8.89 1.31 -14.81
N ALA A 173 9.44 0.47 -13.94
CA ALA A 173 9.86 0.86 -12.61
C ALA A 173 10.97 1.93 -12.60
N LEU A 174 11.95 1.81 -13.49
CA LEU A 174 13.01 2.82 -13.67
C LEU A 174 12.47 4.14 -14.19
N TRP A 175 11.48 4.11 -15.09
CA TRP A 175 10.84 5.32 -15.61
C TRP A 175 10.05 6.07 -14.52
N ILE A 176 9.22 5.34 -13.76
CA ILE A 176 8.40 5.91 -12.68
C ILE A 176 9.28 6.51 -11.58
N SER A 177 10.41 5.87 -11.26
CA SER A 177 11.40 6.37 -10.28
C SER A 177 12.28 7.52 -10.79
N GLY A 178 11.97 8.08 -11.97
CA GLY A 178 12.62 9.28 -12.50
C GLY A 178 13.93 9.04 -13.25
N GLN A 179 14.34 7.79 -13.48
CA GLN A 179 15.56 7.45 -14.26
C GLN A 179 15.33 7.59 -15.78
N ARG A 180 14.82 8.75 -16.21
CA ARG A 180 14.42 9.01 -17.60
C ARG A 180 15.61 9.07 -18.56
N ASP A 181 16.80 9.43 -18.06
CA ASP A 181 18.05 9.48 -18.82
C ASP A 181 18.51 8.10 -19.32
N LEU A 182 17.95 7.00 -18.80
CA LEU A 182 18.22 5.63 -19.24
C LEU A 182 17.47 5.24 -20.52
N PHE A 183 16.58 6.10 -21.00
CA PHE A 183 15.72 5.83 -22.13
C PHE A 183 16.00 6.83 -23.25
N PRO A 184 16.18 6.35 -24.49
CA PRO A 184 16.36 7.24 -25.62
C PRO A 184 15.07 8.08 -25.84
N PRO A 185 15.19 9.32 -26.33
CA PRO A 185 14.04 10.07 -26.84
C PRO A 185 13.24 9.25 -27.87
N HIS A 186 11.92 9.45 -27.92
CA HIS A 186 11.05 8.71 -28.84
C HIS A 186 11.60 8.69 -30.27
N GLY A 187 11.65 7.50 -30.87
CA GLY A 187 12.13 7.30 -32.24
C GLY A 187 13.64 7.18 -32.42
N THR A 188 14.44 7.26 -31.35
CA THR A 188 15.91 7.12 -31.44
C THR A 188 16.40 5.75 -30.96
N SER A 189 17.41 5.20 -31.64
CA SER A 189 18.01 3.92 -31.26
C SER A 189 18.87 4.07 -30.01
N SER A 190 18.75 3.15 -29.05
CA SER A 190 19.58 3.13 -27.85
C SER A 190 21.03 2.74 -28.16
N ASP A 191 21.99 3.62 -27.87
CA ASP A 191 23.43 3.36 -27.96
C ASP A 191 23.85 2.17 -27.06
N PRO A 192 24.78 1.30 -27.48
CA PRO A 192 25.41 0.28 -26.62
C PRO A 192 25.73 0.71 -25.18
N ALA A 193 26.28 1.90 -24.96
CA ALA A 193 26.62 2.41 -23.64
C ALA A 193 25.38 2.63 -22.77
N LEU A 194 24.32 3.20 -23.35
CA LEU A 194 23.05 3.41 -22.68
C LEU A 194 22.37 2.08 -22.34
N ARG A 195 22.41 1.10 -23.27
CA ARG A 195 21.91 -0.26 -23.02
C ARG A 195 22.63 -0.90 -21.84
N LYS A 196 23.97 -0.82 -21.79
CA LYS A 196 24.78 -1.35 -20.69
C LYS A 196 24.45 -0.66 -19.36
N LYS A 197 24.32 0.69 -19.35
CA LYS A 197 23.93 1.47 -18.17
C LYS A 197 22.57 1.00 -17.65
N ARG A 198 21.57 0.90 -18.53
CA ARG A 198 20.22 0.43 -18.16
C ARG A 198 20.22 -1.00 -17.64
N SER A 199 20.94 -1.93 -18.27
CA SER A 199 21.09 -3.31 -17.78
C SER A 199 21.67 -3.35 -16.37
N ASN A 200 22.67 -2.51 -16.07
CA ASN A 200 23.22 -2.41 -14.72
C ASN A 200 22.18 -1.92 -13.70
N TYR A 201 21.35 -0.95 -14.07
CA TYR A 201 20.29 -0.43 -13.21
C TYR A 201 19.20 -1.47 -12.96
N ILE A 202 18.77 -2.18 -14.00
CA ILE A 202 17.82 -3.31 -13.88
C ILE A 202 18.37 -4.35 -12.90
N ASN A 203 19.63 -4.74 -13.04
CA ASN A 203 20.26 -5.71 -12.14
C ASN A 203 20.27 -5.24 -10.68
N LYS A 204 20.56 -3.95 -10.44
CA LYS A 204 20.51 -3.37 -9.08
C LYS A 204 19.11 -3.45 -8.49
N VAL A 205 18.08 -3.12 -9.27
CA VAL A 205 16.67 -3.17 -8.83
C VAL A 205 16.27 -4.60 -8.46
N ILE A 206 16.56 -5.57 -9.33
CA ILE A 206 16.26 -6.99 -9.09
C ILE A 206 16.99 -7.50 -7.84
N GLN A 207 18.28 -7.22 -7.72
CA GLN A 207 19.08 -7.62 -6.56
C GLN A 207 18.54 -7.04 -5.25
N ARG A 208 18.10 -5.78 -5.25
CA ARG A 208 17.53 -5.13 -4.07
C ARG A 208 16.24 -5.83 -3.62
N VAL A 209 15.37 -6.17 -4.57
CA VAL A 209 14.10 -6.85 -4.29
C VAL A 209 14.33 -8.28 -3.80
N GLU A 210 15.22 -9.03 -4.45
CA GLU A 210 15.57 -10.38 -3.99
C GLU A 210 16.23 -10.38 -2.61
N ALA A 211 17.10 -9.42 -2.32
CA ALA A 211 17.69 -9.27 -0.99
C ALA A 211 16.62 -9.03 0.09
N ALA A 212 15.65 -8.14 -0.16
CA ALA A 212 14.54 -7.90 0.75
C ALA A 212 13.65 -9.14 0.94
N ARG A 213 13.32 -9.85 -0.14
CA ARG A 213 12.56 -11.11 -0.06
C ARG A 213 13.26 -12.17 0.78
N VAL A 214 14.57 -12.34 0.58
CA VAL A 214 15.39 -13.29 1.35
C VAL A 214 15.47 -12.88 2.82
N ALA A 215 15.64 -11.59 3.12
CA ALA A 215 15.67 -11.10 4.50
C ALA A 215 14.35 -11.40 5.24
N VAL A 216 13.22 -11.08 4.62
CA VAL A 216 11.89 -11.37 5.19
C VAL A 216 11.68 -12.87 5.39
N ALA A 217 12.04 -13.69 4.40
CA ALA A 217 11.91 -15.15 4.50
C ALA A 217 12.73 -15.72 5.67
N ARG A 218 13.97 -15.23 5.88
CA ARG A 218 14.82 -15.63 7.01
C ARG A 218 14.22 -15.21 8.36
N SER A 219 13.71 -13.98 8.46
CA SER A 219 13.08 -13.47 9.68
C SER A 219 11.84 -14.28 10.06
N GLN A 220 11.04 -14.72 9.09
CA GLN A 220 9.88 -15.58 9.33
C GLN A 220 10.26 -17.00 9.79
N GLN A 221 11.39 -17.53 9.31
CA GLN A 221 11.91 -18.83 9.76
C GLN A 221 12.46 -18.77 11.18
N ALA A 222 13.15 -17.68 11.55
CA ALA A 222 13.73 -17.49 12.88
C ALA A 222 12.67 -17.29 13.99
N GLY A 223 11.50 -16.73 13.66
CA GLY A 223 10.40 -16.48 14.61
C GLY A 223 9.51 -17.70 14.93
N THR A 224 9.81 -18.90 14.39
CA THR A 224 9.06 -20.11 14.71
C THR A 224 9.76 -20.87 15.85
N PRO A 225 9.28 -20.80 17.11
CA PRO A 225 9.88 -21.56 18.19
C PRO A 225 9.80 -23.07 17.89
N PRO A 226 10.85 -23.85 18.21
CA PRO A 226 10.82 -25.29 18.00
C PRO A 226 9.67 -25.87 18.83
N THR A 227 8.71 -26.51 18.17
CA THR A 227 7.67 -27.29 18.83
C THR A 227 8.36 -28.33 19.71
N GLN A 228 8.39 -28.10 21.02
CA GLN A 228 8.76 -29.13 21.99
C GLN A 228 7.77 -30.28 21.80
N LYS A 229 8.18 -31.32 21.08
CA LYS A 229 7.53 -32.62 21.12
C LYS A 229 7.65 -33.08 22.57
N GLY A 230 6.54 -32.92 23.30
CA GLY A 230 6.39 -33.45 24.64
C GLY A 230 6.78 -34.92 24.65
N ALA A 231 7.73 -35.22 25.54
CA ALA A 231 7.91 -36.53 26.09
C ALA A 231 6.55 -37.01 26.63
N ALA A 232 5.97 -38.01 25.99
CA ALA A 232 4.96 -38.83 26.64
C ALA A 232 5.71 -39.86 27.50
N HIS A 233 5.57 -39.66 28.81
CA HIS A 233 5.45 -40.65 29.89
C HIS A 233 5.57 -42.13 29.46
N ALA A 234 6.56 -42.86 29.98
CA ALA A 234 6.51 -43.56 31.27
C ALA A 234 5.49 -44.72 31.27
#